data_AF-A0A2K8U3C5-F1
#
_entry.id   AF-A0A2K8U3C5-F1
#
_cell.length_a   1.000
_cell.length_b   1.000
_cell.length_c   1.000
_cell.angle_alpha   90.00
_cell.angle_beta   90.00
_cell.angle_gamma   90.00
#
_symmetry.space_group_name_H-M   'P 1'
#
loop_
_entity.id
_entity.type
_entity.pdbx_description
1 polymer ?
#
loop_
_entity_poly.entity_id
_entity_poly.type
_entity_poly.pdbx_seq_one_letter_code
_entity_poly.pdbx_strand_id
1 'polypeptide(L)' 'MYQDEILTEVWRNRDAYAALHHHSLAEMVADLRARQHRRDCKLVDRRGGARPSEPARTSTAEA' A
#
# COMPACT_ATOMS: atom_id res chain seq x y z
N MET A 1 15.78 -12.25 -17.80
CA MET A 1 15.86 -11.34 -16.64
C MET A 1 14.84 -10.23 -16.84
N TYR A 2 13.61 -10.40 -16.33
CA TYR A 2 12.52 -9.42 -16.47
C TYR A 2 12.02 -8.91 -15.10
N GLN A 3 12.26 -9.68 -14.03
CA GLN A 3 11.81 -9.33 -12.67
C GLN A 3 12.52 -8.09 -12.14
N ASP A 4 13.80 -7.91 -12.44
CA ASP A 4 14.59 -6.78 -11.93
C ASP A 4 14.22 -5.45 -12.60
N GLU A 5 13.82 -5.48 -13.87
CA GLU A 5 13.40 -4.29 -14.63
C GLU A 5 12.07 -3.75 -14.11
N ILE A 6 11.10 -4.64 -13.87
CA ILE A 6 9.80 -4.28 -13.29
C ILE A 6 9.99 -3.69 -11.89
N LEU A 7 10.82 -4.32 -11.06
CA LEU A 7 11.13 -3.78 -9.73
C LEU A 7 11.76 -2.39 -9.87
N THR A 8 12.79 -2.25 -10.69
CA THR A 8 13.49 -0.97 -10.91
C THR A 8 12.53 0.13 -11.34
N GLU A 9 11.61 -0.16 -12.26
CA GLU A 9 10.60 0.79 -12.72
C GLU A 9 9.61 1.18 -11.61
N VAL A 10 9.20 0.23 -10.77
CA VAL A 10 8.33 0.51 -9.61
C VAL A 10 9.05 1.40 -8.59
N TRP A 11 10.33 1.13 -8.29
CA TRP A 11 11.12 1.97 -7.38
C TRP A 11 11.26 3.40 -7.93
N ARG A 12 11.57 3.53 -9.23
CA ARG A 12 11.64 4.84 -9.90
C ARG A 12 10.31 5.60 -9.87
N ASN A 13 9.20 4.93 -10.16
CA ASN A 13 7.87 5.54 -10.09
C ASN A 13 7.53 6.00 -8.68
N ARG A 14 7.86 5.19 -7.67
CA ARG A 14 7.61 5.55 -6.27
C ARG A 14 8.43 6.77 -5.86
N ASP A 15 9.71 6.82 -6.21
CA ASP A 15 10.58 7.92 -5.82
C ASP A 15 10.20 9.22 -6.55
N ALA A 16 9.82 9.14 -7.84
CA ALA A 16 9.27 10.26 -8.59
C ALA A 16 7.96 10.77 -7.99
N TYR A 17 7.06 9.86 -7.58
CA TYR A 17 5.81 10.20 -6.93
C TYR A 17 6.04 10.87 -5.57
N ALA A 18 6.98 10.36 -4.77
CA ALA A 18 7.37 10.99 -3.51
C ALA A 18 7.96 12.39 -3.72
N ALA A 19 8.82 12.57 -4.73
CA ALA A 19 9.40 13.87 -5.06
C ALA A 19 8.34 14.89 -5.51
N LEU A 20 7.35 14.47 -6.29
CA LEU A 20 6.21 15.30 -6.72
C LEU A 20 5.40 15.85 -5.53
N HIS A 21 5.33 15.07 -4.44
CA HIS A 21 4.60 15.43 -3.22
C HIS A 21 5.53 15.89 -2.09
N HIS A 22 6.72 16.42 -2.42
CA HIS A 22 7.68 16.96 -1.45
C HIS A 22 8.08 16.00 -0.33
N HIS A 23 7.99 14.69 -0.58
CA HIS A 23 8.14 13.63 0.44
C HIS A 23 7.15 13.77 1.61
N SER A 24 6.07 14.55 1.45
CA SER A 24 5.01 14.74 2.43
C SER A 24 4.01 13.59 2.37
N LEU A 25 3.96 12.81 3.44
CA LEU A 25 2.99 11.71 3.57
C LEU A 25 1.55 12.22 3.50
N ALA A 26 1.28 13.39 4.07
CA ALA A 26 -0.06 13.97 4.09
C ALA A 26 -0.55 14.29 2.67
N GLU A 27 0.30 14.88 1.84
CA GLU A 27 -0.03 15.23 0.45
C GLU A 27 -0.21 13.99 -0.43
N MET A 28 0.68 13.00 -0.30
CA MET A 28 0.54 11.72 -1.01
C MET A 28 -0.78 11.03 -0.66
N VAL A 29 -1.13 10.96 0.63
CA VAL A 29 -2.39 10.33 1.07
C VAL A 29 -3.61 11.13 0.58
N ALA A 30 -3.55 12.47 0.59
CA ALA A 30 -4.63 13.31 0.09
C ALA A 30 -4.86 13.10 -1.43
N ASP A 31 -3.79 13.07 -2.23
CA ASP A 31 -3.86 12.81 -3.67
C ASP A 31 -4.40 11.40 -3.97
N LEU A 32 -3.93 10.37 -3.26
CA LEU A 32 -4.43 9.00 -3.41
C LEU A 32 -5.93 8.90 -3.10
N ARG A 33 -6.40 9.55 -2.02
CA ARG A 33 -7.82 9.61 -1.69
C ARG A 33 -8.62 10.33 -2.78
N ALA A 34 -8.13 11.47 -3.27
CA ALA A 34 -8.78 12.21 -4.35
C ALA A 34 -8.89 11.37 -5.64
N ARG A 35 -7.86 10.58 -5.96
CA ARG A 35 -7.85 9.65 -7.11
C ARG A 35 -8.80 8.49 -6.89
N GLN A 36 -8.92 7.94 -5.69
CA GLN A 36 -9.86 6.86 -5.37
C GLN A 36 -11.32 7.27 -5.59
N HIS A 37 -11.65 8.55 -5.40
CA HIS A 37 -13.00 9.07 -5.66
C HIS A 37 -13.29 9.33 -7.16
N ARG A 38 -12.29 9.27 -8.04
CA ARG A 38 -12.49 9.39 -9.50
C ARG A 38 -12.95 8.05 -10.07
N ARG A 39 -14.06 8.08 -10.81
CA ARG A 39 -14.69 6.88 -11.42
C ARG A 39 -13.78 6.12 -12.39
N ASP A 40 -12.78 6.80 -12.95
CA ASP A 40 -11.90 6.24 -13.97
C ASP A 40 -10.58 5.68 -13.38
N CYS A 41 -10.36 5.84 -12.07
CA CYS A 41 -9.15 5.37 -11.41
C CYS A 41 -9.40 4.00 -10.75
N LYS A 42 -8.70 2.97 -11.23
CA LYS A 42 -8.73 1.62 -10.64
C LYS A 42 -7.81 1.51 -9.41
N LEU A 43 -7.89 2.50 -8.52
CA LEU A 43 -7.04 2.58 -7.32
C LEU A 43 -7.73 1.85 -6.17
N VAL A 44 -7.29 0.61 -5.91
CA VAL A 44 -7.84 -0.25 -4.86
C VAL A 44 -6.97 -0.15 -3.62
N ASP A 45 -7.44 0.58 -2.61
CA ASP A 45 -6.86 0.48 -1.26
C ASP A 45 -7.30 -0.84 -0.60
N ARG A 46 -6.34 -1.73 -0.35
CA ARG A 46 -6.59 -3.05 0.27
C ARG A 46 -6.44 -3.03 1.79
N ARG A 47 -6.09 -1.89 2.40
CA ARG A 47 -5.93 -1.75 3.86
C ARG A 47 -7.25 -1.90 4.62
N GLY A 48 -8.40 -1.84 3.93
CA GLY A 48 -9.74 -1.87 4.53
C GLY A 48 -10.37 -3.25 4.77
N GLY A 49 -9.65 -4.37 4.62
CA GLY A 49 -10.32 -5.69 4.52
C GLY A 49 -9.70 -6.88 5.27
N ALA A 50 -8.72 -6.68 6.15
CA ALA A 50 -8.27 -7.75 7.04
C ALA A 50 -8.59 -7.34 8.47
N ARG A 51 -9.78 -7.74 8.95
CA ARG A 51 -9.98 -7.93 10.39
C ARG A 51 -8.85 -8.88 10.81
N PRO A 52 -7.99 -8.54 11.78
CA PRO A 52 -6.98 -9.49 12.23
C PRO A 52 -7.75 -10.71 12.73
N SER A 53 -7.65 -11.82 12.00
CA SER A 53 -8.03 -13.12 12.51
C SER A 53 -7.12 -13.31 13.72
N GLU A 54 -7.68 -13.17 14.92
CA GLU A 54 -6.98 -13.50 16.15
C GLU A 54 -6.37 -14.89 15.96
N PRO A 55 -5.05 -15.07 16.17
CA PRO A 55 -4.51 -16.41 16.21
C PRO A 55 -5.18 -17.11 17.40
N ALA A 56 -5.92 -18.17 17.12
CA ALA A 56 -6.50 -19.04 18.13
C ALA A 56 -5.40 -19.40 19.14
N ARG A 57 -5.50 -18.89 20.36
CA ARG A 57 -4.61 -19.25 21.45
C ARG A 57 -4.89 -20.70 21.81
N THR A 58 -4.17 -21.64 21.20
CA THR A 58 -4.08 -23.01 21.69
C THR A 58 -3.24 -22.97 22.96
N SER A 59 -3.93 -22.78 24.08
CA SER A 59 -3.37 -22.94 25.42
C SER A 59 -3.25 -24.44 25.69
N THR A 60 -2.15 -25.06 25.25
CA THR A 60 -1.76 -26.37 25.75
C THR A 60 -1.14 -26.14 27.13
N ALA A 61 -1.93 -26.36 28.18
CA ALA A 61 -1.44 -26.43 29.54
C ALA A 61 -0.86 -27.83 29.76
N GLU A 62 0.47 -27.96 29.74
CA GLU A 62 1.19 -29.06 30.35
C GLU A 62 1.76 -28.58 31.68
N ALA A 63 1.25 -29.15 32.78
CA ALA A 63 1.97 -29.45 34.02
C ALA A 63 1.09 -30.35 34.90
#